data_AF-A0A2G6J081-F1
#
_entry.id   AF-A0A2G6J081-F1
#
_cell.length_a   1.000
_cell.length_b   1.000
_cell.length_c   1.000
_cell.angle_alpha   90.00
_cell.angle_beta   90.00
_cell.angle_gamma   90.00
#
_symmetry.space_group_name_H-M   'P 1'
#
loop_
_entity.id
_entity.type
_entity.pdbx_description
1 polymer ?
#
loop_
_entity_poly.entity_id
_entity_poly.type
_entity_poly.pdbx_seq_one_letter_code
_entity_poly.pdbx_strand_id
1 'polypeptide(L)' 'FSVVNLARWLKIQPDMALRRANNRFRRRFIHVENRYRAEDKLLKDASLEELEAAWQEAKRRLAED' A
#
# COMPACT_ATOMS: atom_id res chain seq x y z
N PHE A 1 -1.60 -22.29 -2.69
CA PHE A 1 -0.59 -23.21 -2.11
C PHE A 1 0.81 -23.00 -2.71
N SER A 2 0.97 -22.91 -4.04
CA SER A 2 2.27 -22.80 -4.72
C SER A 2 3.15 -21.63 -4.24
N VAL A 3 2.59 -20.42 -4.08
CA VAL A 3 3.34 -19.24 -3.61
C VAL A 3 3.84 -19.41 -2.16
N VAL A 4 3.06 -20.07 -1.30
CA VAL A 4 3.45 -20.37 0.08
C VAL A 4 4.60 -21.37 0.11
N ASN A 5 4.58 -22.38 -0.76
CA ASN A 5 5.67 -23.35 -0.87
C ASN A 5 6.94 -22.71 -1.42
N LEU A 6 6.83 -21.84 -2.42
CA LEU A 6 7.96 -21.06 -2.93
C LEU A 6 8.56 -20.20 -1.81
N ALA A 7 7.74 -19.49 -1.04
CA ALA A 7 8.21 -18.69 0.09
C ALA A 7 8.96 -19.55 1.12
N ARG A 8 8.45 -20.74 1.47
CA ARG A 8 9.16 -21.68 2.36
C ARG A 8 10.49 -22.16 1.76
N TRP A 9 10.52 -22.49 0.47
CA TRP A 9 11.74 -22.90 -0.22
C TRP A 9 12.81 -21.80 -0.19
N LEU A 10 12.39 -20.54 -0.35
CA LEU A 10 13.23 -19.35 -0.18
C LEU A 10 13.52 -18.98 1.28
N LYS A 11 13.10 -19.80 2.25
CA LYS A 11 13.23 -19.56 3.70
C LYS A 11 12.55 -18.26 4.18
N ILE A 12 11.55 -17.79 3.45
CA ILE A 12 10.71 -16.64 3.81
C ILE A 12 9.49 -17.15 4.59
N GLN A 13 9.24 -16.58 5.77
CA GLN A 13 8.02 -16.82 6.54
C GLN A 13 6.81 -16.20 5.84
N PRO A 14 5.88 -17.00 5.26
CA PRO A 14 4.83 -16.47 4.38
C PRO A 14 3.83 -15.56 5.11
N ASP A 15 3.44 -15.93 6.34
CA ASP A 15 2.55 -15.12 7.18
C ASP A 15 3.17 -13.75 7.49
N MET A 16 4.43 -13.73 7.92
CA MET A 16 5.16 -12.47 8.19
C MET A 16 5.35 -11.63 6.92
N ALA A 17 5.60 -12.25 5.77
CA ALA A 17 5.71 -11.55 4.49
C ALA A 17 4.38 -10.90 4.09
N LEU A 18 3.26 -11.63 4.24
CA LEU A 18 1.93 -11.13 3.94
C LEU A 18 1.53 -10.00 4.89
N ARG A 19 1.77 -10.16 6.21
CA ARG A 19 1.52 -9.11 7.21
C ARG A 19 2.28 -7.83 6.88
N ARG A 20 3.56 -7.94 6.51
CA ARG A 20 4.36 -6.79 6.08
C ARG A 20 3.80 -6.14 4.81
N ALA A 21 3.37 -6.93 3.83
CA ALA A 21 2.75 -6.40 2.62
C ALA A 21 1.45 -5.64 2.92
N ASN A 22 0.57 -6.22 3.75
CA ASN A 22 -0.68 -5.60 4.17
C ASN A 22 -0.45 -4.31 4.97
N ASN A 23 0.53 -4.30 5.88
CA ASN A 23 0.88 -3.11 6.63
C ASN A 23 1.39 -1.99 5.72
N ARG A 24 2.23 -2.31 4.72
CA ARG A 24 2.69 -1.32 3.72
C ARG A 24 1.51 -0.76 2.91
N PHE A 25 0.60 -1.63 2.47
CA PHE A 25 -0.60 -1.19 1.76
C PHE A 25 -1.44 -0.26 2.62
N ARG A 26 -1.74 -0.66 3.86
CA ARG A 26 -2.52 0.14 4.82
C ARG A 26 -1.89 1.50 5.08
N ARG A 27 -0.57 1.57 5.32
CA ARG A 27 0.14 2.84 5.55
C ARG A 27 0.02 3.78 4.36
N ARG A 28 0.19 3.26 3.14
CA ARG A 28 0.05 4.04 1.90
C ARG A 28 -1.39 4.49 1.69
N PHE A 29 -2.36 3.63 1.94
CA PHE A 29 -3.76 3.98 1.77
C PHE A 29 -4.18 5.09 2.74
N ILE A 30 -3.79 5.00 4.01
CA ILE A 30 -4.02 6.06 5.01
C ILE A 30 -3.41 7.41 4.56
N HIS A 31 -2.24 7.38 3.93
CA HIS A 31 -1.65 8.59 3.36
C HIS A 31 -2.52 9.20 2.26
N VAL A 32 -3.03 8.39 1.34
CA VAL A 32 -3.95 8.83 0.30
C VAL A 32 -5.23 9.40 0.93
N GLU A 33 -5.83 8.72 1.92
CA GLU A 33 -7.02 9.22 2.62
C GLU A 33 -6.79 10.57 3.30
N ASN A 34 -5.65 10.73 3.98
CA ASN A 34 -5.30 11.97 4.67
C ASN A 34 -5.06 13.11 3.67
N ARG A 35 -4.46 12.84 2.52
CA ARG A 35 -4.27 13.82 1.46
C ARG A 35 -5.61 14.37 0.96
N TYR A 36 -6.56 13.49 0.65
CA TYR A 36 -7.88 13.90 0.17
C TYR A 36 -8.68 14.64 1.25
N ARG A 37 -8.59 14.20 2.50
CA ARG A 37 -9.19 14.91 3.64
C ARG A 37 -8.61 16.33 3.81
N ALA A 38 -7.30 16.51 3.59
CA ALA A 38 -6.66 17.82 3.68
C ALA A 38 -7.08 18.77 2.54
N GLU A 39 -7.51 18.23 1.40
CA GLU A 39 -8.03 18.99 0.25
C GLU A 39 -9.56 19.15 0.28
N ASP A 40 -10.24 18.72 1.37
CA ASP A 40 -11.71 18.67 1.49
C ASP A 40 -12.40 17.91 0.35
N LYS A 41 -11.71 16.90 -0.21
CA LYS A 41 -12.20 16.04 -1.30
C LYS A 41 -12.55 14.65 -0.78
N LEU A 42 -13.49 13.99 -1.46
CA LEU A 42 -13.84 12.60 -1.20
C LEU A 42 -13.11 11.68 -2.19
N LEU A 43 -12.52 10.60 -1.69
CA LEU A 43 -11.83 9.59 -2.52
C LEU A 43 -12.73 8.97 -3.61
N LYS A 44 -14.02 8.86 -3.32
CA LYS A 44 -15.01 8.26 -4.23
C LYS A 44 -15.23 9.11 -5.49
N ASP A 45 -14.92 10.40 -5.41
CA ASP A 45 -15.11 11.37 -6.50
C ASP A 45 -13.82 11.55 -7.32
N ALA A 46 -12.72 10.89 -6.91
CA ALA A 46 -11.44 10.94 -7.58
C ALA A 46 -11.41 10.07 -8.85
N SER A 47 -10.71 10.52 -9.88
CA SER A 47 -10.40 9.68 -11.04
C SER A 47 -9.35 8.62 -10.70
N LEU A 48 -9.25 7.58 -11.53
CA LEU A 48 -8.22 6.55 -11.38
C LEU A 48 -6.81 7.13 -11.47
N GLU A 49 -6.61 8.13 -12.35
CA GLU A 49 -5.36 8.84 -12.52
C GLU A 49 -4.98 9.64 -11.27
N GLU A 50 -5.94 10.32 -10.63
CA GLU A 50 -5.72 11.07 -9.40
C GLU A 50 -5.38 10.14 -8.22
N LEU A 51 -6.06 8.99 -8.13
CA LEU A 51 -5.77 7.96 -7.13
C LEU A 51 -4.38 7.35 -7.34
N GLU A 52 -4.00 7.06 -8.58
CA GLU A 52 -2.68 6.55 -8.92
C GLU A 52 -1.57 7.57 -8.61
N ALA A 53 -1.79 8.85 -8.92
CA ALA A 53 -0.84 9.92 -8.60
C ALA A 53 -0.59 10.02 -7.09
N ALA A 54 -1.67 10.03 -6.30
CA ALA A 54 -1.59 10.04 -4.83
C ALA A 54 -0.95 8.75 -4.27
N TRP A 55 -1.22 7.60 -4.89
CA TRP A 55 -0.60 6.34 -4.51
C TRP A 55 0.92 6.31 -4.76
N GLN A 56 1.37 6.81 -5.91
CA GLN A 56 2.80 6.91 -6.22
C GLN A 56 3.52 7.90 -5.30
N GLU A 57 2.86 8.99 -4.92
CA GLU A 57 3.38 9.87 -3.86
C GLU A 57 3.52 9.13 -2.52
N ALA A 58 2.48 8.40 -2.09
CA ALA A 58 2.53 7.62 -0.85
C ALA A 58 3.68 6.59 -0.88
N LYS A 59 3.92 5.96 -2.03
CA LYS A 59 5.04 5.03 -2.23
C LYS A 59 6.39 5.73 -2.06
N ARG A 60 6.57 6.93 -2.63
CA ARG A 60 7.82 7.71 -2.51
C ARG A 60 8.07 8.13 -1.07
N ARG A 61 7.08 8.77 -0.42
CA ARG A 61 7.20 9.26 0.97
C ARG A 61 7.46 8.17 2.00
N LEU A 62 6.90 6.97 1.79
CA LEU A 62 6.99 5.84 2.74
C LEU A 62 8.01 4.78 2.31
N ALA A 63 8.82 5.03 1.27
CA ALA A 63 9.93 4.15 0.89
C ALA A 63 11.17 4.37 1.76
N GLU A 64 11.23 5.50 2.46
CA GLU A 64 12.36 5.92 3.31
C GLU A 64 12.24 5.42 4.78
N ASP A 65 11.11 4.78 5.13
CA ASP A 65 10.82 4.14 6.44
C ASP A 65 10.93 2.61 6.39
#